data_AF-A0A7K9HNN6-F1
#
_entry.id   AF-A0A7K9HNN6-F1
#
_cell.length_a   1.000
_cell.length_b   1.000
_cell.length_c   1.000
_cell.angle_alpha   90.00
_cell.angle_beta   90.00
_cell.angle_gamma   90.00
#
_symmetry.space_group_name_H-M   'P 1'
#
loop_
_entity.id
_entity.type
_entity.pdbx_description
1 polymer ?
#
loop_
_entity_poly.entity_id
_entity_poly.type
_entity_poly.pdbx_seq_one_letter_code
_entity_poly.pdbx_strand_id
1 'polypeptide(L)'
;HRDLSSQNVLVREDGSCAIGDFGLALALPPGPQAGTRETLEVPIRKAGTQRYLAPEILDESLDLRAWGRALLQADIYALALLLWEILSRCQAL
;
A
#
# COMPACT_ATOMS: atom_id res chain seq x y z
N HIS A 1 2.30 0.84 3.59
CA HIS A 1 3.06 -0.36 3.22
C HIS A 1 3.93 -0.08 2.01
N ARG A 2 3.36 0.47 0.93
CA ARG A 2 4.00 0.80 -0.36
C ARG A 2 4.39 -0.39 -1.23
N ASP A 3 4.34 -1.61 -0.69
CA ASP A 3 4.54 -2.83 -1.47
C ASP A 3 3.60 -3.95 -1.03
N LEU A 4 2.31 -3.63 -0.90
CA LEU A 4 1.31 -4.64 -0.54
C LEU A 4 0.99 -5.49 -1.78
N SER A 5 1.22 -6.79 -1.69
CA SER A 5 1.05 -7.76 -2.80
C SER A 5 0.77 -9.16 -2.27
N SER A 6 0.35 -10.10 -3.12
CA SER A 6 0.08 -11.49 -2.68
C SER A 6 1.34 -12.24 -2.25
N GLN A 7 2.52 -11.78 -2.66
CA GLN A 7 3.80 -12.33 -2.21
C GLN A 7 4.17 -11.85 -0.80
N ASN A 8 3.67 -10.69 -0.40
CA ASN A 8 3.97 -10.04 0.88
C ASN A 8 2.86 -10.26 1.93
N VAL A 9 1.89 -11.13 1.65
CA VAL A 9 0.86 -11.56 2.62
C VAL A 9 1.03 -13.04 2.89
N LEU A 10 1.32 -13.37 4.15
CA LEU A 10 1.50 -14.73 4.63
C LEU A 10 0.16 -15.26 5.17
N VAL A 11 -0.09 -16.55 4.94
CA VAL A 11 -1.24 -17.26 5.52
C VAL A 11 -0.75 -18.14 6.65
N ARG A 12 -1.37 -17.98 7.83
CA ARG A 12 -1.07 -18.77 9.03
C ARG A 12 -1.81 -20.10 9.01
N GLU A 13 -1.42 -21.02 9.89
CA GLU A 13 -2.05 -22.34 10.02
C GLU A 13 -3.55 -22.25 10.35
N ASP A 14 -3.97 -21.24 11.11
CA ASP A 14 -5.38 -20.97 11.45
C ASP A 14 -6.18 -20.31 10.30
N GLY A 15 -5.57 -20.12 9.13
CA GLY A 15 -6.18 -19.48 7.97
C GLY A 15 -6.22 -17.96 8.03
N SER A 16 -5.75 -17.33 9.11
CA SER A 16 -5.63 -15.88 9.18
C SER A 16 -4.45 -15.37 8.35
N CYS A 17 -4.53 -14.12 7.90
CA CYS A 17 -3.49 -13.48 7.10
C CYS A 17 -2.61 -12.56 7.96
N ALA A 18 -1.32 -12.49 7.63
CA ALA A 18 -0.37 -11.54 8.21
C ALA A 18 0.37 -10.80 7.09
N ILE A 19 0.43 -9.48 7.19
CA ILE A 19 1.20 -8.64 6.27
C ILE A 19 2.68 -8.69 6.65
N GLY A 20 3.55 -8.92 5.68
CA GLY A 20 5.01 -8.96 5.82
C GLY A 20 5.71 -8.01 4.85
N ASP A 21 7.04 -8.01 4.91
CA ASP A 21 7.95 -7.16 4.13
C ASP A 21 7.69 -5.64 4.20
N PHE A 22 8.17 -5.04 5.29
CA PHE A 22 8.10 -3.60 5.54
C PHE A 22 9.31 -2.82 5.01
N GLY A 23 10.13 -3.41 4.12
CA GLY A 23 11.38 -2.79 3.65
C GLY A 23 11.19 -1.45 2.93
N LEU A 24 10.00 -1.21 2.37
CA LEU A 24 9.62 0.04 1.70
C LEU A 24 8.66 0.92 2.52
N ALA A 25 8.29 0.48 3.72
CA ALA A 25 7.30 1.17 4.54
C ALA A 25 7.81 2.57 4.98
N LEU A 26 6.86 3.51 5.08
CA LEU A 26 7.10 4.82 5.67
C LEU A 26 6.22 4.97 6.91
N ALA A 27 6.83 5.33 8.03
CA ALA A 27 6.10 5.68 9.24
C ALA A 27 5.47 7.06 9.06
N LEU A 28 4.16 7.17 9.32
CA LEU A 28 3.50 8.46 9.38
C LEU A 28 3.89 9.14 10.70
N PRO A 29 4.37 10.39 10.67
CA PRO A 29 4.64 11.12 11.90
C PRO A 29 3.36 11.26 12.72
N PRO A 30 3.42 11.36 14.06
CA PRO A 30 2.23 11.56 14.87
C PRO A 30 1.67 12.98 14.71
N GLY A 31 0.34 13.12 14.82
CA GLY A 31 -0.33 14.41 14.94
C GLY A 31 -1.10 14.88 13.70
N PRO A 32 -1.76 16.05 13.77
CA PRO A 32 -2.73 16.50 12.76
C PRO A 32 -2.09 16.89 11.42
N GLN A 33 -0.79 17.18 11.40
CA GLN A 33 -0.03 17.47 10.17
C GLN A 33 0.78 16.28 9.66
N ALA A 34 0.50 15.08 10.18
CA ALA A 34 1.10 13.85 9.70
C ALA A 34 0.87 13.69 8.19
N GLY A 35 1.93 13.48 7.43
CA GLY A 35 1.78 13.21 6.00
C GLY A 35 1.60 14.46 5.13
N THR A 36 1.98 15.64 5.63
CA THR A 36 2.04 16.87 4.82
C THR A 36 3.40 17.05 4.16
N ARG A 37 3.48 17.83 3.07
CA ARG A 37 4.75 18.11 2.37
C ARG A 37 5.88 18.58 3.29
N GLU A 38 5.56 19.35 4.33
CA GLU A 38 6.51 19.89 5.31
C GLU A 38 7.17 18.81 6.17
N THR A 39 6.48 17.68 6.37
CA THR A 39 6.96 16.54 7.16
C THR A 39 7.63 15.46 6.31
N LEU A 40 7.74 15.67 4.99
CA LEU A 40 8.31 14.68 4.08
C LEU A 40 9.84 14.75 4.10
N GLU A 41 10.47 13.90 4.91
CA GLU A 41 11.94 13.84 5.01
C GLU A 41 12.59 13.04 3.86
N VAL A 42 11.83 12.16 3.20
CA VAL A 42 12.35 11.22 2.19
C VAL A 42 11.61 11.38 0.87
N PRO A 43 12.29 11.41 -0.29
CA PRO A 43 11.62 11.47 -1.58
C PRO A 43 10.75 10.22 -1.81
N ILE A 44 9.47 10.46 -2.14
CA ILE A 44 8.55 9.39 -2.56
C ILE A 44 8.91 9.00 -3.98
N ARG A 45 9.48 7.81 -4.13
CA ARG A 45 9.81 7.22 -5.43
C ARG A 45 8.78 6.15 -5.78
N LYS A 46 8.57 5.93 -7.08
CA LYS A 46 7.96 4.70 -7.61
C LYS A 46 8.78 3.51 -7.09
N ALA A 47 8.18 2.76 -6.19
CA ALA A 47 8.76 1.59 -5.54
C ALA A 47 7.61 0.65 -5.17
N GLY A 48 7.92 -0.65 -5.09
CA GLY A 48 6.94 -1.71 -4.87
C GLY A 48 6.64 -2.49 -6.16
N THR A 49 5.82 -3.51 -6.00
CA THR A 49 5.48 -4.47 -7.06
C THR A 49 4.60 -3.81 -8.11
N GLN A 50 5.12 -3.69 -9.35
CA GLN A 50 4.50 -2.90 -10.43
C GLN A 50 3.00 -3.19 -10.67
N ARG A 51 2.58 -4.45 -10.55
CA ARG A 51 1.18 -4.85 -10.77
C ARG A 51 0.19 -4.30 -9.72
N TYR A 52 0.69 -3.98 -8.52
CA TYR A 52 -0.13 -3.52 -7.40
C TYR A 52 -0.08 -2.00 -7.20
N LEU A 53 0.70 -1.29 -8.02
CA LEU A 53 0.82 0.16 -7.90
C LEU A 53 -0.48 0.85 -8.29
N ALA A 54 -0.93 1.75 -7.41
CA ALA A 54 -2.07 2.61 -7.67
C ALA A 54 -1.80 3.54 -8.87
N PRO A 55 -2.83 3.93 -9.64
CA PRO A 55 -2.67 4.74 -10.85
C PRO A 55 -1.96 6.06 -10.58
N GLU A 56 -2.22 6.71 -9.45
CA GLU A 56 -1.56 7.96 -9.04
C GLU A 56 -0.06 7.80 -8.78
N ILE A 57 0.40 6.59 -8.45
CA ILE A 57 1.83 6.25 -8.36
C ILE A 57 2.39 5.98 -9.75
N LEU A 58 1.66 5.25 -10.61
CA LEU A 58 2.08 4.92 -11.98
C LEU A 58 2.20 6.17 -12.88
N ASP A 59 1.29 7.12 -12.74
CA ASP A 59 1.24 8.33 -13.56
C ASP A 59 1.97 9.52 -12.90
N GLU A 60 2.61 9.30 -11.75
CA GLU A 60 3.34 10.32 -10.99
C GLU A 60 2.49 11.54 -10.59
N SER A 61 1.18 11.31 -10.43
CA SER A 61 0.16 12.32 -10.10
C SER A 61 -0.22 12.34 -8.61
N LEU A 62 0.52 11.60 -7.77
CA LEU A 62 0.34 11.55 -6.32
C LEU A 62 0.30 12.94 -5.68
N ASP A 63 -0.69 13.20 -4.83
CA ASP A 63 -0.77 14.46 -4.08
C ASP A 63 0.32 14.53 -2.99
N LEU A 64 1.44 15.15 -3.32
CA LEU A 64 2.55 15.36 -2.39
C LEU A 64 2.24 16.35 -1.27
N ARG A 65 1.17 17.16 -1.37
CA ARG A 65 0.77 18.07 -0.28
C ARG A 65 0.21 17.30 0.91
N ALA A 66 -0.51 16.22 0.62
CA ALA A 66 -1.10 15.29 1.60
C ALA A 66 -0.58 13.86 1.38
N TRP A 67 0.74 13.72 1.18
CA TRP A 67 1.38 12.47 0.80
C TRP A 67 1.03 11.29 1.71
N GLY A 68 0.86 11.52 3.02
CA GLY A 68 0.57 10.43 3.95
C GLY A 68 -0.81 9.81 3.69
N ARG A 69 -1.81 10.66 3.42
CA ARG A 69 -3.14 10.22 2.99
C ARG A 69 -3.06 9.52 1.63
N ALA A 70 -2.32 10.11 0.68
CA ALA A 70 -2.19 9.57 -0.66
C ALA A 70 -1.54 8.18 -0.67
N LEU A 71 -0.49 7.95 0.14
CA LEU A 71 0.14 6.63 0.28
C LEU A 71 -0.77 5.61 0.97
N LEU A 72 -1.58 6.02 1.96
CA LEU A 72 -2.59 5.14 2.55
C LEU A 72 -3.65 4.73 1.52
N GLN A 73 -4.09 5.65 0.66
CA GLN A 73 -5.03 5.34 -0.42
C GLN A 73 -4.41 4.37 -1.44
N ALA A 74 -3.12 4.53 -1.76
CA ALA A 74 -2.41 3.60 -2.62
C ALA A 74 -2.31 2.18 -2.00
N ASP A 75 -2.11 2.05 -0.69
CA ASP A 75 -2.16 0.75 0.00
C ASP A 75 -3.58 0.12 -0.08
N ILE A 76 -4.64 0.93 0.02
CA ILE A 76 -6.03 0.45 -0.12
C ILE A 76 -6.30 -0.03 -1.56
N TYR A 77 -5.77 0.65 -2.56
CA TYR A 77 -5.85 0.19 -3.95
C TYR A 77 -5.20 -1.20 -4.11
N ALA A 78 -3.98 -1.38 -3.59
CA ALA A 78 -3.29 -2.67 -3.64
C ALA A 78 -4.07 -3.77 -2.89
N LEU A 79 -4.69 -3.44 -1.75
CA LEU A 79 -5.57 -4.36 -1.02
C LEU A 79 -6.79 -4.77 -1.85
N ALA A 80 -7.38 -3.87 -2.64
CA ALA A 80 -8.52 -4.21 -3.48
C ALA A 80 -8.15 -5.28 -4.54
N LEU A 81 -6.94 -5.22 -5.10
CA LEU A 81 -6.42 -6.24 -6.02
C LEU A 81 -6.22 -7.59 -5.32
N LEU A 82 -5.69 -7.58 -4.09
CA LEU A 82 -5.58 -8.78 -3.26
C LEU A 82 -6.93 -9.43 -2.97
N LEU A 83 -7.93 -8.63 -2.61
CA LEU A 83 -9.29 -9.11 -2.38
C LEU A 83 -9.88 -9.72 -3.66
N TRP A 84 -9.66 -9.09 -4.81
CA TRP A 84 -10.06 -9.64 -6.10
C TRP A 84 -9.38 -11.00 -6.39
N GLU A 85 -8.09 -11.14 -6.11
CA GLU A 85 -7.38 -12.42 -6.26
C GLU A 85 -8.00 -13.52 -5.39
N ILE A 86 -8.31 -13.21 -4.12
CA ILE A 86 -8.94 -14.14 -3.18
C ILE A 86 -10.32 -14.55 -3.68
N LEU A 87 -11.18 -13.58 -3.99
CA LEU A 87 -12.56 -13.81 -4.42
C LEU A 87 -12.62 -14.59 -5.74
N SER A 88 -11.67 -14.37 -6.65
CA SER A 88 -11.58 -15.11 -7.91
C SER A 88 -11.22 -16.59 -7.74
N ARG A 89 -10.76 -17.01 -6.55
CA ARG A 89 -10.51 -18.43 -6.21
C ARG A 89 -11.66 -19.08 -5.45
N CYS A 90 -12.66 -18.31 -5.02
CA CYS A 90 -13.88 -18.82 -4.43
C CYS A 90 -14.82 -19.30 -5.54
N GLN A 91 -14.79 -20.60 -5.85
CA GLN A 91 -15.66 -21.22 -6.87
C GLN A 91 -17.13 -21.38 -6.44
N ALA A 92 -17.46 -21.00 -5.20
CA ALA A 92 -18.78 -21.20 -4.57
C ALA A 92 -19.51 -19.88 -4.20
N LEU A 93 -19.07 -18.75 -4.77
CA LEU A 93 -19.86 -17.51 -4.85
C LEU A 93 -20.68 -17.51 -6.14
#